data_AF-A0A673I2R2-F1
#
_entry.id   AF-A0A673I2R2-F1
#
_cell.length_a   1.000
_cell.length_b   1.000
_cell.length_c   1.000
_cell.angle_alpha   90.00
_cell.angle_beta   90.00
_cell.angle_gamma   90.00
#
_symmetry.space_group_name_H-M   'P 1'
#
loop_
_entity.id
_entity.type
_entity.pdbx_description
1 polymer ?
#
loop_
_entity_poly.entity_id
_entity_poly.type
_entity_poly.pdbx_seq_one_letter_code
_entity_poly.pdbx_strand_id
1 'polypeptide(L)'
;CVCSVGEFGQCVCNVFLPDTSFPADRVEHMQTTSNQLSVKVKLQIIKVYYVQLEVLLSNLSNLTTRVESLESGPDKYIKLEFELLRIELREFEALVTQLKASLNSSSPAFESLYIEIRNMSLIVDQLESYDRSNLEVIRIEFAKLQRKLEKCQDDKDDFSNAGIGSCKHGGILRIGKPVYICVYIYITYATEESKGKLVLGKINEVSFEVEEVWQTSIYKQSVTNAFMICGILYATRSIDTQTEEIFYTFDTNKNEESHVSIPFEKFQDFYMYLDYNPSDQRLYMFNNGYYVYYNVKFNIA
;
A
#
# COMPACT_ATOMS: atom_id res chain seq x y z
N CYS A 1 31.00 19.09 -67.20
CA CYS A 1 30.81 20.31 -68.00
C CYS A 1 31.97 20.49 -68.95
N VAL A 2 31.72 20.38 -70.26
CA VAL A 2 32.69 20.84 -71.26
C VAL A 2 32.27 22.25 -71.64
N CYS A 3 33.11 23.25 -71.41
CA CYS A 3 32.83 24.63 -71.76
C CYS A 3 33.38 24.93 -73.16
N SER A 4 32.52 25.42 -74.04
CA SER A 4 32.91 25.96 -75.34
C SER A 4 32.40 27.39 -75.48
N VAL A 5 33.11 28.19 -76.27
CA VAL A 5 32.75 29.58 -76.56
C VAL A 5 31.74 29.56 -77.70
N GLY A 6 30.52 30.04 -77.44
CA GLY A 6 29.51 30.24 -78.48
C GLY A 6 29.90 31.40 -79.42
N GLU A 7 29.35 31.43 -80.63
CA GLU A 7 29.76 32.37 -81.70
C GLU A 7 29.70 33.86 -81.35
N PHE A 8 28.99 34.26 -80.29
CA PHE A 8 28.94 35.63 -79.79
C PHE A 8 29.83 35.90 -78.56
N GLY A 9 30.81 35.03 -78.30
CA GLY A 9 31.78 35.22 -77.20
C GLY A 9 31.25 34.87 -75.80
N GLN A 10 30.05 34.29 -75.70
CA GLN A 10 29.50 33.81 -74.43
C GLN A 10 29.94 32.36 -74.17
N CYS A 11 30.45 32.09 -72.96
CA CYS A 11 30.76 30.73 -72.52
C CYS A 11 29.46 29.95 -72.30
N VAL A 12 29.22 28.90 -73.11
CA VAL A 12 28.05 28.04 -72.97
C VAL A 12 28.48 26.71 -72.36
N CYS A 13 27.74 26.28 -71.35
CA CYS A 13 28.05 25.11 -70.55
C CYS A 13 26.90 24.11 -70.69
N ASN A 14 27.11 23.04 -71.46
CA ASN A 14 26.13 21.96 -71.55
C ASN A 14 26.38 20.93 -70.45
N VAL A 15 25.42 20.81 -69.54
CA VAL A 15 25.40 19.84 -68.44
C VAL A 15 24.60 18.63 -68.89
N PHE A 16 25.23 17.46 -68.94
CA PHE A 16 24.54 16.18 -69.06
C PHE A 16 24.39 15.60 -67.65
N LEU A 17 23.15 15.39 -67.18
CA LEU A 17 22.85 14.72 -65.92
C LEU A 17 22.50 13.26 -66.21
N PRO A 18 23.33 12.28 -65.81
CA PRO A 18 22.92 10.88 -65.83
C PRO A 18 21.87 10.66 -64.72
N ASP A 19 20.89 9.77 -64.94
CA ASP A 19 19.85 9.43 -63.96
C ASP A 19 20.48 8.94 -62.64
N THR A 20 20.71 9.87 -61.72
CA THR A 20 21.05 9.61 -60.31
C THR A 20 19.93 10.12 -59.41
N SER A 21 18.68 10.05 -59.87
CA SER A 21 17.52 10.34 -59.02
C SER A 21 17.40 9.20 -58.02
N PHE A 22 17.79 9.48 -56.77
CA PHE A 22 17.53 8.62 -55.61
C PHE A 22 16.07 8.12 -55.65
N PRO A 23 15.80 6.82 -55.48
CA PRO A 23 14.47 6.24 -55.64
C PRO A 23 13.60 6.57 -54.42
N ALA A 24 13.23 7.84 -54.34
CA ALA A 24 12.47 8.43 -53.23
C ALA A 24 11.12 7.73 -53.05
N ASP A 25 10.51 7.30 -54.15
CA ASP A 25 9.27 6.52 -54.20
C ASP A 25 9.39 5.17 -53.44
N ARG A 26 10.49 4.45 -53.65
CA ARG A 26 10.74 3.17 -52.98
C ARG A 26 11.06 3.35 -51.50
N VAL A 27 11.78 4.41 -51.17
CA VAL A 27 12.12 4.75 -49.78
C VAL A 27 10.87 5.22 -49.01
N GLU A 28 10.03 6.04 -49.63
CA GLU A 28 8.75 6.49 -49.09
C GLU A 28 7.79 5.32 -48.88
N HIS A 29 7.72 4.40 -49.86
CA HIS A 29 6.94 3.18 -49.72
C HIS A 29 7.44 2.32 -48.56
N MET A 30 8.75 2.09 -48.47
CA MET A 30 9.35 1.32 -47.37
C MET A 30 9.11 1.97 -46.01
N GLN A 31 9.20 3.31 -45.93
CA GLN A 31 8.91 4.07 -44.72
C GLN A 31 7.44 3.96 -44.31
N THR A 32 6.53 4.02 -45.29
CA THR A 32 5.09 3.84 -45.06
C THR A 32 4.78 2.44 -44.55
N THR A 33 5.33 1.39 -45.17
CA THR A 33 5.15 0.00 -44.73
C THR A 33 5.75 -0.23 -43.34
N SER A 34 6.93 0.32 -43.06
CA SER A 34 7.58 0.24 -41.74
C SER A 34 6.71 0.88 -40.65
N ASN A 35 6.17 2.07 -40.92
CA ASN A 35 5.27 2.76 -40.00
C ASN A 35 3.97 1.97 -39.74
N GLN A 36 3.36 1.41 -40.80
CA GLN A 36 2.18 0.56 -40.66
C GLN A 36 2.46 -0.72 -39.85
N LEU A 37 3.63 -1.33 -40.03
CA LEU A 37 4.04 -2.50 -39.29
C LEU A 37 4.30 -2.17 -37.81
N SER A 38 4.94 -1.04 -37.54
CA SER A 38 5.16 -0.53 -36.17
C SER A 38 3.84 -0.35 -35.41
N VAL A 39 2.82 0.23 -36.06
CA VAL A 39 1.47 0.37 -35.47
C VAL A 39 0.84 -0.99 -35.19
N LYS A 40 0.91 -1.95 -36.12
CA LYS A 40 0.38 -3.31 -35.92
C LYS A 40 1.07 -4.04 -34.76
N VAL A 41 2.39 -3.92 -34.64
CA VAL A 41 3.15 -4.52 -33.54
C VAL A 41 2.76 -3.89 -32.20
N LYS A 42 2.66 -2.55 -32.13
CA LYS A 42 2.17 -1.85 -30.92
C LYS A 42 0.79 -2.33 -30.50
N LEU A 43 -0.13 -2.51 -31.45
CA LEU A 43 -1.48 -3.05 -31.17
C LEU A 43 -1.45 -4.49 -30.66
N GLN A 44 -0.57 -5.34 -31.18
CA GLN A 44 -0.42 -6.72 -30.69
C GLN A 44 0.19 -6.77 -29.28
N ILE A 45 1.19 -5.92 -29.01
CA ILE A 45 1.78 -5.78 -27.68
C ILE A 45 0.68 -5.41 -26.67
N ILE A 46 -0.14 -4.41 -26.99
CA ILE A 46 -1.28 -4.01 -26.15
C ILE A 46 -2.22 -5.19 -25.87
N LYS A 47 -2.59 -5.98 -26.89
CA LYS A 47 -3.44 -7.17 -26.71
C LYS A 47 -2.84 -8.22 -25.77
N VAL A 48 -1.54 -8.50 -25.90
CA VAL A 48 -0.85 -9.45 -25.01
C VAL A 48 -0.86 -8.95 -23.57
N TYR A 49 -0.60 -7.66 -23.35
CA TYR A 49 -0.68 -7.06 -22.02
C TYR A 49 -2.11 -7.12 -21.43
N TYR A 50 -3.15 -6.89 -22.22
CA TYR A 50 -4.54 -7.01 -21.76
C TYR A 50 -4.91 -8.44 -21.33
N VAL A 51 -4.56 -9.44 -22.14
CA VAL A 51 -4.82 -10.85 -21.79
C VAL A 51 -4.06 -11.25 -20.51
N GLN A 52 -2.81 -10.81 -20.39
CA GLN A 52 -2.01 -11.09 -19.19
C GLN A 52 -2.57 -10.40 -17.95
N LEU A 53 -3.12 -9.19 -18.11
CA LEU A 53 -3.77 -8.44 -17.03
C LEU A 53 -5.08 -9.12 -16.58
N GLU A 54 -5.89 -9.66 -17.50
CA GLU A 54 -7.09 -10.43 -17.15
C GLU A 54 -6.75 -11.70 -16.36
N VAL A 55 -5.70 -12.43 -16.76
CA VAL A 55 -5.24 -13.61 -16.02
C VAL A 55 -4.74 -13.25 -14.62
N LEU A 56 -3.99 -12.15 -14.50
CA LEU A 56 -3.51 -11.64 -13.20
C LEU A 56 -4.67 -11.20 -12.31
N LEU A 57 -5.67 -10.50 -12.85
CA LEU A 57 -6.87 -10.08 -12.13
C LEU A 57 -7.71 -11.28 -11.65
N SER A 58 -7.85 -12.31 -12.49
CA SER A 58 -8.53 -13.56 -12.12
C SER A 58 -7.81 -14.29 -10.98
N ASN A 59 -6.47 -14.39 -11.06
CA ASN A 59 -5.68 -14.98 -9.98
C ASN A 59 -5.74 -14.16 -8.69
N LEU A 60 -5.71 -12.83 -8.80
CA LEU A 60 -5.89 -11.92 -7.66
C LEU A 60 -7.26 -12.09 -7.03
N SER A 61 -8.34 -12.11 -7.81
CA SER A 61 -9.69 -12.35 -7.29
C SER A 61 -9.80 -13.69 -6.55
N ASN A 62 -9.26 -14.78 -7.11
CA ASN A 62 -9.25 -16.09 -6.46
C ASN A 62 -8.44 -16.08 -5.14
N LEU A 63 -7.29 -15.41 -5.14
CA LEU A 63 -6.47 -15.20 -3.94
C LEU A 63 -7.18 -14.34 -2.90
N THR A 64 -7.82 -13.24 -3.30
CA THR A 64 -8.61 -12.37 -2.43
C THR A 64 -9.75 -13.15 -1.78
N THR A 65 -10.48 -13.98 -2.53
CA THR A 65 -11.53 -14.84 -1.96
C THR A 65 -10.95 -15.83 -0.93
N ARG A 66 -9.74 -16.36 -1.15
CA ARG A 66 -9.05 -17.23 -0.19
C ARG A 66 -8.58 -16.46 1.05
N VAL A 67 -8.07 -15.25 0.88
CA VAL A 67 -7.58 -14.41 1.99
C VAL A 67 -8.74 -13.88 2.82
N GLU A 68 -9.82 -13.41 2.21
CA GLU A 68 -11.06 -13.01 2.91
C GLU A 68 -11.63 -14.16 3.76
N SER A 69 -11.52 -15.41 3.29
CA SER A 69 -11.92 -16.58 4.07
C SER A 69 -11.03 -16.82 5.31
N LEU A 70 -9.76 -16.40 5.26
CA LEU A 70 -8.79 -16.50 6.35
C LEU A 70 -8.87 -15.31 7.32
N GLU A 71 -9.28 -14.13 6.83
CA GLU A 71 -9.34 -12.88 7.61
C GLU A 71 -10.68 -12.67 8.34
N SER A 72 -11.71 -13.49 8.07
CA SER A 72 -13.05 -13.38 8.68
C SER A 72 -13.16 -13.66 10.19
N GLY A 73 -12.03 -13.81 10.88
CA GLY A 73 -11.91 -13.79 12.35
C GLY A 73 -11.65 -15.15 13.00
N PRO A 74 -11.03 -15.16 14.20
CA PRO A 74 -10.58 -16.37 14.91
C PRO A 74 -11.70 -17.33 15.31
N ASP A 75 -12.96 -16.88 15.37
CA ASP A 75 -14.12 -17.73 15.72
C ASP A 75 -14.74 -18.45 14.52
N LYS A 76 -14.26 -18.17 13.29
CA LYS A 76 -14.73 -18.76 12.03
C LYS A 76 -13.62 -19.44 11.22
N TYR A 77 -12.48 -19.72 11.84
CA TYR A 77 -11.63 -20.81 11.36
C TYR A 77 -12.54 -22.01 11.14
N ILE A 78 -12.53 -22.62 9.95
CA ILE A 78 -13.38 -23.79 9.65
C ILE A 78 -13.16 -24.79 10.78
N LYS A 79 -14.11 -24.84 11.71
CA LYS A 79 -14.10 -25.80 12.80
C LYS A 79 -14.39 -27.12 12.09
N LEU A 80 -13.34 -27.81 11.67
CA LEU A 80 -13.42 -29.21 11.34
C LEU A 80 -14.01 -29.85 12.59
N GLU A 81 -15.29 -30.21 12.54
CA GLU A 81 -15.93 -30.93 13.63
C GLU A 81 -15.43 -32.37 13.55
N PHE A 82 -14.18 -32.57 13.99
CA PHE A 82 -13.50 -33.85 14.03
C PHE A 82 -14.34 -34.89 14.79
N GLU A 83 -15.15 -34.44 15.76
CA GLU A 83 -16.15 -35.26 16.43
C GLU A 83 -17.26 -35.77 15.49
N LEU A 84 -17.74 -34.94 14.55
CA LEU A 84 -18.76 -35.34 13.57
C LEU A 84 -18.18 -36.33 12.54
N LEU A 85 -16.97 -36.07 12.04
CA LEU A 85 -16.20 -37.00 11.20
C LEU A 85 -15.91 -38.33 11.89
N ARG A 86 -15.60 -38.32 13.19
CA ARG A 86 -15.38 -39.52 14.00
C ARG A 86 -16.67 -40.32 14.21
N ILE A 87 -17.83 -39.66 14.29
CA ILE A 87 -19.14 -40.32 14.33
C ILE A 87 -19.43 -41.01 12.99
N GLU A 88 -19.26 -40.30 11.87
CA GLU A 88 -19.51 -40.86 10.53
C GLU A 88 -18.60 -42.06 10.22
N LEU A 89 -17.30 -41.97 10.57
CA LEU A 89 -16.36 -43.09 10.40
C LEU A 89 -16.73 -44.31 11.25
N ARG A 90 -17.25 -44.11 12.47
CA ARG A 90 -17.72 -45.20 13.34
C ARG A 90 -18.98 -45.87 12.80
N GLU A 91 -19.93 -45.09 12.28
CA GLU A 91 -21.12 -45.63 11.63
C GLU A 91 -20.75 -46.45 10.39
N PHE A 92 -19.81 -45.95 9.59
CA PHE A 92 -19.33 -46.66 8.40
C PHE A 92 -18.59 -47.96 8.77
N GLU A 93 -17.74 -47.95 9.79
CA GLU A 93 -17.09 -49.16 10.32
C GLU A 93 -18.12 -50.19 10.81
N ALA A 94 -19.17 -49.74 11.50
CA ALA A 94 -20.25 -50.62 12.00
C ALA A 94 -21.04 -51.26 10.85
N LEU A 95 -21.39 -50.48 9.82
CA LEU A 95 -22.09 -50.98 8.63
C LEU A 95 -21.26 -52.01 7.86
N VAL A 96 -19.97 -51.74 7.66
CA VAL A 96 -19.05 -52.67 6.99
C VAL A 96 -18.89 -53.96 7.79
N THR A 97 -18.84 -53.87 9.13
CA THR A 97 -18.75 -55.04 10.02
C THR A 97 -20.03 -55.88 9.99
N GLN A 98 -21.20 -55.23 10.01
CA GLN A 98 -22.49 -55.92 9.89
C GLN A 98 -22.66 -56.61 8.52
N LEU A 99 -22.23 -55.95 7.44
CA LEU A 99 -22.31 -56.52 6.09
C LEU A 99 -21.38 -57.74 5.94
N LYS A 100 -20.15 -57.67 6.48
CA LYS A 100 -19.20 -58.78 6.54
C LYS A 100 -19.78 -59.99 7.31
N ALA A 101 -20.43 -59.73 8.44
CA ALA A 101 -21.07 -60.76 9.25
C ALA A 101 -22.30 -61.39 8.56
N SER A 102 -23.14 -60.57 7.91
CA SER A 102 -24.35 -61.05 7.22
C SER A 102 -24.03 -61.91 5.99
N LEU A 103 -22.91 -61.65 5.32
CA LEU A 103 -22.49 -62.40 4.13
C LEU A 103 -21.64 -63.63 4.49
N ASN A 104 -21.26 -63.79 5.76
CA ASN A 104 -20.38 -64.84 6.28
C ASN A 104 -19.13 -65.07 5.40
N SER A 105 -18.62 -63.99 4.81
CA SER A 105 -17.60 -64.06 3.74
C SER A 105 -16.28 -63.43 4.18
N SER A 106 -15.19 -64.13 3.91
CA SER A 106 -13.81 -63.68 4.15
C SER A 106 -13.26 -62.92 2.94
N SER A 107 -14.08 -62.10 2.28
CA SER A 107 -13.64 -61.43 1.05
C SER A 107 -12.48 -60.47 1.35
N PRO A 108 -11.34 -60.58 0.65
CA PRO A 108 -10.19 -59.68 0.83
C PRO A 108 -10.54 -58.21 0.54
N ALA A 109 -11.61 -57.95 -0.21
CA ALA A 109 -12.12 -56.59 -0.43
C ALA A 109 -12.68 -55.94 0.84
N PHE A 110 -13.35 -56.71 1.73
CA PHE A 110 -13.84 -56.18 3.01
C PHE A 110 -12.69 -55.91 3.98
N GLU A 111 -11.64 -56.72 3.92
CA GLU A 111 -10.45 -56.51 4.74
C GLU A 111 -9.68 -55.24 4.29
N SER A 112 -9.56 -55.03 2.98
CA SER A 112 -9.01 -53.79 2.41
C SER A 112 -9.81 -52.56 2.84
N LEU A 113 -11.13 -52.62 2.75
CA LEU A 113 -12.01 -51.51 3.14
C LEU A 113 -11.90 -51.21 4.64
N TYR A 114 -11.81 -52.24 5.48
CA TYR A 114 -11.61 -52.05 6.92
C TYR A 114 -10.29 -51.36 7.25
N ILE A 115 -9.21 -51.73 6.55
CA ILE A 115 -7.89 -51.09 6.69
C ILE A 115 -7.93 -49.64 6.22
N GLU A 116 -8.61 -49.34 5.12
CA GLU A 116 -8.77 -47.96 4.62
C GLU A 116 -9.51 -47.07 5.63
N ILE A 117 -10.60 -47.57 6.24
CA ILE A 117 -11.35 -46.84 7.28
C ILE A 117 -10.46 -46.56 8.50
N ARG A 118 -9.68 -47.56 8.94
CA ARG A 118 -8.70 -47.40 10.03
C ARG A 118 -7.64 -46.36 9.71
N ASN A 119 -7.13 -46.36 8.47
CA ASN A 119 -6.16 -45.36 8.02
C ASN A 119 -6.77 -43.95 7.96
N MET A 120 -8.02 -43.82 7.52
CA MET A 120 -8.75 -42.55 7.55
C MET A 120 -8.93 -42.04 8.97
N SER A 121 -9.25 -42.91 9.93
CA SER A 121 -9.34 -42.57 11.36
C SER A 121 -8.01 -42.03 11.91
N LEU A 122 -6.87 -42.66 11.57
CA LEU A 122 -5.54 -42.19 11.96
C LEU A 122 -5.18 -40.83 11.35
N ILE A 123 -5.60 -40.56 10.11
CA ILE A 123 -5.38 -39.27 9.46
C ILE A 123 -6.19 -38.18 10.15
N VAL A 124 -7.45 -38.46 10.53
CA VAL A 124 -8.31 -37.53 11.27
C VAL A 124 -7.67 -37.15 12.62
N ASP A 125 -7.16 -38.12 13.38
CA ASP A 125 -6.47 -37.87 14.65
C ASP A 125 -5.18 -37.04 14.48
N GLN A 126 -4.42 -37.27 13.40
CA GLN A 126 -3.23 -36.47 13.08
C GLN A 126 -3.59 -35.02 12.72
N LEU A 127 -4.63 -34.81 11.91
CA LEU A 127 -5.11 -33.49 11.52
C LEU A 127 -5.62 -32.70 12.75
N GLU A 128 -6.32 -33.35 13.67
CA GLU A 128 -6.78 -32.74 14.93
C GLU A 128 -5.58 -32.28 15.80
N SER A 129 -4.52 -33.08 15.87
CA SER A 129 -3.30 -32.73 16.61
C SER A 129 -2.57 -31.51 16.05
N TYR A 130 -2.49 -31.40 14.71
CA TYR A 130 -1.89 -30.25 14.05
C TYR A 130 -2.73 -28.98 14.23
N ASP A 131 -4.05 -29.08 14.10
CA ASP A 131 -4.97 -27.96 14.31
C ASP A 131 -4.87 -27.43 15.75
N ARG A 132 -4.92 -28.33 16.75
CA ARG A 132 -4.79 -27.97 18.18
C ARG A 132 -3.46 -27.29 18.49
N SER A 133 -2.36 -27.80 17.94
CA SER A 133 -1.02 -27.23 18.19
C SER A 133 -0.85 -25.85 17.55
N ASN A 134 -1.36 -25.66 16.32
CA ASN A 134 -1.32 -24.37 15.65
C ASN A 134 -2.23 -23.35 16.34
N LEU A 135 -3.43 -23.75 16.78
CA LEU A 135 -4.34 -22.88 17.52
C LEU A 135 -3.75 -22.41 18.85
N GLU A 136 -3.02 -23.27 19.58
CA GLU A 136 -2.34 -22.85 20.81
C GLU A 136 -1.21 -21.86 20.55
N VAL A 137 -0.42 -22.06 19.48
CA VAL A 137 0.62 -21.09 19.09
C VAL A 137 -0.01 -19.74 18.69
N ILE A 138 -1.09 -19.76 17.93
CA ILE A 138 -1.82 -18.55 17.53
C ILE A 138 -2.41 -17.85 18.76
N ARG A 139 -3.00 -18.59 19.72
CA ARG A 139 -3.52 -18.02 20.98
C ARG A 139 -2.42 -17.38 21.81
N ILE A 140 -1.23 -17.99 21.88
CA ILE A 140 -0.07 -17.44 22.59
C ILE A 140 0.41 -16.14 21.92
N GLU A 141 0.54 -16.11 20.59
CA GLU A 141 0.94 -14.91 19.85
C GLU A 141 -0.14 -13.81 19.92
N PHE A 142 -1.41 -14.18 19.84
CA PHE A 142 -2.52 -13.25 20.00
C PHE A 142 -2.55 -12.65 21.42
N ALA A 143 -2.32 -13.45 22.46
CA ALA A 143 -2.19 -12.95 23.84
C ALA A 143 -0.97 -12.03 24.02
N LYS A 144 0.14 -12.28 23.32
CA LYS A 144 1.29 -11.36 23.29
C LYS A 144 0.95 -10.04 22.60
N LEU A 145 0.21 -10.09 21.49
CA LEU A 145 -0.25 -8.91 20.76
C LEU A 145 -1.26 -8.10 21.57
N GLN A 146 -2.24 -8.75 22.21
CA GLN A 146 -3.19 -8.10 23.11
C GLN A 146 -2.49 -7.42 24.28
N ARG A 147 -1.49 -8.07 24.91
CA ARG A 147 -0.68 -7.42 25.96
C ARG A 147 0.13 -6.22 25.45
N LYS A 148 0.62 -6.26 24.20
CA LYS A 148 1.29 -5.10 23.59
C LYS A 148 0.30 -3.96 23.31
N LEU A 149 -0.92 -4.29 22.90
CA LEU A 149 -1.99 -3.33 22.61
C LEU A 149 -2.54 -2.68 23.90
N GLU A 150 -2.77 -3.47 24.96
CA GLU A 150 -3.13 -2.96 26.30
C GLU A 150 -2.04 -2.06 26.88
N LYS A 151 -0.77 -2.39 26.63
CA LYS A 151 0.38 -1.57 27.06
C LYS A 151 0.55 -0.27 26.27
N CYS A 152 -0.09 -0.13 25.10
CA CYS A 152 -0.25 1.16 24.43
C CYS A 152 -1.40 1.99 25.03
N GLN A 153 -2.29 1.38 25.82
CA GLN A 153 -3.46 2.03 26.42
C GLN A 153 -3.26 2.42 27.89
N ASP A 154 -2.22 1.92 28.56
CA ASP A 154 -1.85 2.34 29.91
C ASP A 154 -0.33 2.52 30.04
N ASP A 155 0.11 3.77 30.18
CA ASP A 155 1.23 4.23 31.00
C ASP A 155 1.64 5.66 30.58
N LYS A 156 1.11 6.66 31.31
CA LYS A 156 1.86 7.86 31.64
C LYS A 156 2.89 7.45 32.70
N ASP A 157 4.20 7.49 32.41
CA ASP A 157 5.15 7.79 33.48
C ASP A 157 6.53 8.34 33.03
N ASP A 158 7.13 9.02 33.99
CA ASP A 158 8.20 10.00 34.07
C ASP A 158 9.48 9.83 33.23
N PHE A 159 9.68 10.76 32.30
CA PHE A 159 10.98 11.38 31.98
C PHE A 159 10.81 12.89 31.86
N SER A 160 10.09 13.50 32.81
CA SER A 160 10.01 14.94 32.87
C SER A 160 11.35 15.50 33.38
N ASN A 161 12.02 16.27 32.50
CA ASN A 161 13.23 17.10 32.76
C ASN A 161 14.62 16.49 32.57
N ALA A 162 14.82 15.52 31.67
CA ALA A 162 16.17 15.27 31.15
C ALA A 162 16.43 16.16 29.91
N GLY A 163 17.21 17.23 30.08
CA GLY A 163 17.64 18.07 28.97
C GLY A 163 18.37 17.25 27.91
N ILE A 164 18.07 17.52 26.63
CA ILE A 164 18.69 16.88 25.46
C ILE A 164 20.22 16.96 25.62
N GLY A 165 20.87 15.79 25.71
CA GLY A 165 22.31 15.68 25.91
C GLY A 165 23.09 16.38 24.80
N SER A 166 24.05 17.21 25.18
CA SER A 166 25.01 17.82 24.24
C SER A 166 26.13 16.84 23.94
N CYS A 167 26.47 16.60 22.66
CA CYS A 167 27.57 15.71 22.23
C CYS A 167 28.95 16.02 22.85
N LYS A 168 29.08 17.06 23.68
CA LYS A 168 30.22 17.34 24.55
C LYS A 168 30.20 16.52 25.86
N HIS A 169 29.72 15.27 25.86
CA HIS A 169 29.68 14.41 27.06
C HIS A 169 30.53 13.13 26.88
N GLY A 170 31.06 12.62 28.00
CA GLY A 170 31.98 11.47 28.08
C GLY A 170 31.35 10.10 27.80
N GLY A 171 30.45 10.01 26.82
CA GLY A 171 29.75 8.78 26.44
C GLY A 171 28.33 8.65 27.01
N ILE A 172 27.64 7.58 26.61
CA ILE A 172 26.26 7.26 27.01
C ILE A 172 26.30 6.58 28.38
N LEU A 173 25.67 7.19 29.40
CA LEU A 173 25.66 6.66 30.76
C LEU A 173 24.64 5.52 30.95
N ARG A 174 23.44 5.66 30.37
CA ARG A 174 22.35 4.69 30.46
C ARG A 174 21.36 4.93 29.32
N ILE A 175 20.80 3.85 28.76
CA ILE A 175 19.70 3.90 27.79
C ILE A 175 18.40 3.59 28.53
N GLY A 176 17.36 4.40 28.29
CA GLY A 176 16.03 4.21 28.84
C GLY A 176 15.30 2.98 28.29
N LYS A 177 14.13 2.66 28.85
CA LYS A 177 13.25 1.66 28.25
C LYS A 177 12.71 2.17 26.89
N PRO A 178 12.43 1.28 25.92
CA PRO A 178 11.80 1.70 24.67
C PRO A 178 10.42 2.29 24.96
N VAL A 179 10.16 3.47 24.39
CA VAL A 179 8.86 4.14 24.43
C VAL A 179 8.12 3.77 23.15
N TYR A 180 6.90 3.26 23.28
CA TYR A 180 6.01 3.01 22.14
C TYR A 180 5.25 4.29 21.84
N ILE A 181 5.29 4.73 20.58
CA ILE A 181 4.55 5.90 20.10
C ILE A 181 3.64 5.39 18.99
N CYS A 182 2.32 5.45 19.21
CA CYS A 182 1.33 5.15 18.17
C CYS A 182 1.27 6.33 17.20
N VAL A 183 1.65 6.10 15.95
CA VAL A 183 1.68 7.13 14.90
C VAL A 183 0.69 6.72 13.82
N TYR A 184 -0.45 7.39 13.80
CA TYR A 184 -1.42 7.20 12.72
C TYR A 184 -0.93 7.84 11.42
N ILE A 185 -1.12 7.14 10.31
CA ILE A 185 -0.74 7.63 8.98
C ILE A 185 -1.95 8.30 8.34
N TYR A 186 -1.75 9.54 7.88
CA TYR A 186 -2.75 10.30 7.15
C TYR A 186 -2.21 10.73 5.79
N ILE A 187 -3.10 10.82 4.81
CA ILE A 187 -2.81 11.36 3.48
C ILE A 187 -3.75 12.52 3.18
N THR A 188 -3.24 13.52 2.47
CA THR A 188 -4.06 14.63 1.97
C THR A 188 -4.00 14.70 0.45
N TYR A 189 -5.16 14.63 -0.19
CA TYR A 189 -5.27 14.60 -1.64
C TYR A 189 -6.49 15.39 -2.11
N ALA A 190 -6.70 15.43 -3.42
CA ALA A 190 -7.91 15.99 -4.02
C ALA A 190 -8.29 15.13 -5.20
N THR A 191 -9.59 14.98 -5.41
CA THR A 191 -10.17 14.18 -6.51
C THR A 191 -11.12 15.02 -7.35
N GLU A 192 -11.48 14.52 -8.53
CA GLU A 192 -12.53 15.12 -9.35
C GLU A 192 -13.88 15.16 -8.62
N GLU A 193 -14.21 14.08 -7.89
CA GLU A 193 -15.41 13.98 -7.05
C GLU A 193 -15.45 15.07 -5.97
N SER A 194 -14.30 15.32 -5.33
CA SER A 194 -14.18 16.40 -4.33
C SER A 194 -14.23 17.81 -4.94
N LYS A 195 -14.26 17.93 -6.27
CA LYS A 195 -14.16 19.18 -7.03
C LYS A 195 -12.91 19.99 -6.68
N GLY A 196 -11.78 19.30 -6.45
CA GLY A 196 -10.51 19.92 -6.09
C GLY A 196 -10.39 20.37 -4.62
N LYS A 197 -11.38 20.04 -3.78
CA LYS A 197 -11.31 20.27 -2.33
C LYS A 197 -10.28 19.34 -1.68
N LEU A 198 -9.70 19.78 -0.57
CA LEU A 198 -8.77 18.99 0.20
C LEU A 198 -9.55 17.84 0.86
N VAL A 199 -9.06 16.63 0.66
CA VAL A 199 -9.58 15.39 1.25
C VAL A 199 -8.50 14.83 2.16
N LEU A 200 -8.89 14.46 3.36
CA LEU A 200 -8.06 13.76 4.34
C LEU A 200 -8.45 12.28 4.33
N GLY A 201 -7.48 11.39 4.16
CA GLY A 201 -7.66 9.95 4.30
C GLY A 201 -6.79 9.43 5.43
N LYS A 202 -7.37 8.63 6.33
CA LYS A 202 -6.61 7.86 7.32
C LYS A 202 -6.24 6.51 6.70
N ILE A 203 -4.97 6.13 6.83
CA ILE A 203 -4.43 4.90 6.27
C ILE A 203 -4.35 3.85 7.36
N ASN A 204 -4.82 2.64 7.04
CA ASN A 204 -4.58 1.47 7.85
C ASN A 204 -3.10 1.06 7.75
N GLU A 205 -2.40 0.98 8.87
CA GLU A 205 -0.95 0.71 8.90
C GLU A 205 -0.56 -0.69 8.41
N VAL A 206 -1.50 -1.65 8.44
CA VAL A 206 -1.25 -3.04 8.05
C VAL A 206 -1.59 -3.26 6.57
N SER A 207 -2.78 -2.83 6.14
CA SER A 207 -3.23 -3.05 4.76
C SER A 207 -2.80 -1.95 3.79
N PHE A 208 -2.38 -0.78 4.29
CA PHE A 208 -2.13 0.45 3.51
C PHE A 208 -3.35 0.96 2.74
N GLU A 209 -4.54 0.48 3.09
CA GLU A 209 -5.79 0.96 2.51
C GLU A 209 -6.28 2.21 3.23
N VAL A 210 -7.10 2.99 2.53
CA VAL A 210 -7.78 4.15 3.12
C VAL A 210 -8.94 3.64 3.97
N GLU A 211 -8.81 3.75 5.29
CA GLU A 211 -9.78 3.27 6.27
C GLU A 211 -10.95 4.25 6.43
N GLU A 212 -10.62 5.54 6.54
CA GLU A 212 -11.58 6.62 6.77
C GLU A 212 -11.25 7.83 5.89
N VAL A 213 -12.28 8.53 5.42
CA VAL A 213 -12.15 9.67 4.50
C VAL A 213 -12.99 10.85 5.00
N TRP A 214 -12.37 12.02 5.07
CA TRP A 214 -13.02 13.29 5.38
C TRP A 214 -12.83 14.28 4.24
N GLN A 215 -13.94 14.85 3.75
CA GLN A 215 -13.92 15.90 2.74
C GLN A 215 -14.05 17.27 3.42
N THR A 216 -13.06 18.13 3.20
CA THR A 216 -13.05 19.50 3.78
C THR A 216 -13.75 20.51 2.87
N SER A 217 -14.00 21.73 3.38
CA SER A 217 -14.54 22.83 2.57
C SER A 217 -13.49 23.59 1.73
N ILE A 218 -12.20 23.48 2.05
CA ILE A 218 -11.12 24.28 1.43
C ILE A 218 -10.54 23.60 0.19
N TYR A 219 -9.99 24.40 -0.73
CA TYR A 219 -9.34 23.89 -1.94
C TYR A 219 -7.92 23.44 -1.66
N LYS A 220 -7.50 22.28 -2.19
CA LYS A 220 -6.11 21.82 -2.04
C LYS A 220 -5.10 22.81 -2.62
N GLN A 221 -5.48 23.54 -3.68
CA GLN A 221 -4.63 24.56 -4.32
C GLN A 221 -4.43 25.82 -3.47
N SER A 222 -5.29 26.10 -2.49
CA SER A 222 -5.10 27.23 -1.57
C SER A 222 -4.24 26.89 -0.34
N VAL A 223 -3.80 25.65 -0.23
CA VAL A 223 -3.01 25.14 0.89
C VAL A 223 -1.57 24.95 0.44
N THR A 224 -0.64 25.58 1.14
CA THR A 224 0.81 25.43 0.92
C THR A 224 1.32 24.13 1.54
N ASN A 225 0.94 23.85 2.79
CA ASN A 225 1.26 22.62 3.50
C ASN A 225 0.17 22.23 4.50
N ALA A 226 0.15 20.97 4.92
CA ALA A 226 -0.79 20.49 5.93
C ALA A 226 -0.17 19.36 6.77
N PHE A 227 -0.45 19.39 8.08
CA PHE A 227 0.07 18.42 9.04
C PHE A 227 -1.01 18.06 10.07
N MET A 228 -0.80 16.94 10.77
CA MET A 228 -1.74 16.43 11.77
C MET A 228 -1.18 16.58 13.18
N ILE A 229 -2.02 17.02 14.12
CA ILE A 229 -1.72 16.96 15.55
C ILE A 229 -2.94 16.40 16.28
N CYS A 230 -2.79 15.26 16.96
CA CYS A 230 -3.83 14.65 17.80
C CYS A 230 -5.21 14.50 17.13
N GLY A 231 -5.24 14.10 15.85
CA GLY A 231 -6.49 13.95 15.09
C GLY A 231 -7.07 15.27 14.54
N ILE A 232 -6.32 16.37 14.63
CA ILE A 232 -6.71 17.65 14.03
C ILE A 232 -5.76 17.93 12.86
N LEU A 233 -6.32 18.16 11.68
CA LEU A 233 -5.60 18.63 10.50
C LEU A 233 -5.39 20.13 10.62
N TYR A 234 -4.17 20.59 10.39
CA TYR A 234 -3.81 22.01 10.32
C TYR A 234 -3.33 22.30 8.90
N ALA A 235 -3.98 23.24 8.22
CA ALA A 235 -3.60 23.67 6.88
C ALA A 235 -3.02 25.07 6.90
N THR A 236 -1.98 25.27 6.10
CA THR A 236 -1.20 26.51 6.01
C THR A 236 -1.38 27.20 4.66
N ARG A 237 -1.18 28.51 4.64
CA ARG A 237 -1.09 29.35 3.44
C ARG A 237 -0.04 30.44 3.61
N SER A 238 0.65 30.77 2.52
CA SER A 238 1.65 31.83 2.54
C SER A 238 0.94 33.19 2.58
N ILE A 239 1.31 34.04 3.53
CA ILE A 239 0.85 35.44 3.57
C ILE A 239 1.74 36.29 2.65
N ASP A 240 3.06 36.19 2.84
CA ASP A 240 4.07 36.90 2.07
C ASP A 240 5.34 36.04 1.93
N THR A 241 6.47 36.61 1.53
CA THR A 241 7.73 35.86 1.36
C THR A 241 8.32 35.39 2.68
N GLN A 242 8.08 36.05 3.80
CA GLN A 242 8.65 35.71 5.11
C GLN A 242 7.65 35.08 6.07
N THR A 243 6.36 35.18 5.80
CA THR A 243 5.29 34.80 6.74
C THR A 243 4.40 33.71 6.16
N GLU A 244 4.23 32.65 6.93
CA GLU A 244 3.27 31.58 6.71
C GLU A 244 2.17 31.67 7.78
N GLU A 245 0.97 31.19 7.48
CA GLU A 245 -0.14 31.19 8.44
C GLU A 245 -0.83 29.84 8.45
N ILE A 246 -1.04 29.29 9.65
CA ILE A 246 -2.06 28.26 9.85
C ILE A 246 -3.40 28.97 9.84
N PHE A 247 -4.21 28.72 8.81
CA PHE A 247 -5.44 29.46 8.55
C PHE A 247 -6.72 28.61 8.72
N TYR A 248 -6.54 27.29 8.83
CA TYR A 248 -7.64 26.34 8.83
C TYR A 248 -7.29 25.09 9.64
N THR A 249 -8.29 24.60 10.36
CA THR A 249 -8.23 23.34 11.11
C THR A 249 -9.44 22.46 10.86
N PHE A 250 -9.24 21.15 10.88
CA PHE A 250 -10.33 20.16 10.81
C PHE A 250 -10.14 19.09 11.88
N ASP A 251 -11.10 18.96 12.80
CA ASP A 251 -11.10 17.95 13.86
C ASP A 251 -11.77 16.66 13.36
N THR A 252 -11.01 15.58 13.16
CA THR A 252 -11.54 14.31 12.64
C THR A 252 -12.46 13.61 13.62
N ASN A 253 -12.33 13.87 14.93
CA ASN A 253 -13.15 13.22 15.95
C ASN A 253 -14.55 13.81 16.01
N LYS A 254 -14.66 15.12 15.79
CA LYS A 254 -15.94 15.85 15.80
C LYS A 254 -16.52 16.08 14.42
N ASN A 255 -15.71 15.87 13.38
CA ASN A 255 -16.02 16.22 12.00
C ASN A 255 -16.36 17.71 11.87
N GLU A 256 -15.56 18.56 12.53
CA GLU A 256 -15.78 20.01 12.62
C GLU A 256 -14.63 20.78 11.97
N GLU A 257 -14.99 21.77 11.17
CA GLU A 257 -14.04 22.69 10.53
C GLU A 257 -13.98 24.02 11.30
N SER A 258 -12.80 24.62 11.37
CA SER A 258 -12.62 25.94 11.97
C SER A 258 -11.58 26.76 11.21
N HIS A 259 -11.82 28.07 11.12
CA HIS A 259 -10.86 29.02 10.59
C HIS A 259 -10.10 29.68 11.74
N VAL A 260 -8.78 29.66 11.64
CA VAL A 260 -7.86 30.22 12.63
C VAL A 260 -6.92 31.20 11.94
N SER A 261 -6.15 31.96 12.73
CA SER A 261 -5.12 32.85 12.21
C SER A 261 -3.92 32.77 13.14
N ILE A 262 -2.96 31.92 12.77
CA ILE A 262 -1.73 31.71 13.55
C ILE A 262 -0.54 31.93 12.59
N PRO A 263 -0.02 33.17 12.51
CA PRO A 263 1.13 33.47 11.68
C PRO A 263 2.43 32.99 12.32
N PHE A 264 3.38 32.54 11.50
CA PHE A 264 4.72 32.18 11.90
C PHE A 264 5.74 32.53 10.80
N GLU A 265 6.97 32.83 11.22
CA GLU A 265 8.06 33.19 10.32
C GLU A 265 8.56 31.94 9.58
N LYS A 266 8.69 32.05 8.27
CA LYS A 266 9.36 31.05 7.44
C LYS A 266 10.86 31.20 7.57
N PHE A 267 11.56 30.08 7.62
CA PHE A 267 13.02 30.08 7.58
C PHE A 267 13.57 30.65 6.25
N GLN A 268 12.87 30.41 5.15
CA GLN A 268 13.22 30.86 3.80
C GLN A 268 11.95 31.13 2.98
N ASP A 269 12.09 31.87 1.88
CA ASP A 269 10.96 32.32 1.05
C ASP A 269 10.02 31.19 0.61
N PHE A 270 10.59 30.02 0.36
CA PHE A 270 9.93 28.77 0.01
C PHE A 270 10.38 27.65 0.96
N TYR A 271 9.51 26.67 1.22
CA TYR A 271 9.87 25.43 1.90
C TYR A 271 9.14 24.24 1.28
N MET A 272 9.68 23.03 1.46
CA MET A 272 9.14 21.82 0.83
C MET A 272 8.18 21.06 1.73
N TYR A 273 8.53 20.89 3.01
CA TYR A 273 7.72 20.11 3.96
C TYR A 273 7.61 20.83 5.29
N LEU A 274 6.45 20.70 5.92
CA LEU A 274 6.15 21.15 7.27
C LEU A 274 5.38 20.03 7.96
N ASP A 275 5.96 19.42 8.99
CA ASP A 275 5.36 18.26 9.63
C ASP A 275 5.58 18.24 11.14
N TYR A 276 4.62 17.71 11.88
CA TYR A 276 4.66 17.67 13.34
C TYR A 276 5.19 16.34 13.84
N ASN A 277 6.16 16.39 14.75
CA ASN A 277 6.66 15.20 15.41
C ASN A 277 6.02 15.08 16.80
N PRO A 278 5.18 14.05 17.04
CA PRO A 278 4.53 13.86 18.34
C PRO A 278 5.50 13.45 19.45
N SER A 279 6.68 12.92 19.11
CA SER A 279 7.65 12.39 20.07
C SER A 279 8.32 13.50 20.89
N ASP A 280 8.59 14.64 20.26
CA ASP A 280 9.25 15.80 20.88
C ASP A 280 8.39 17.08 20.84
N GLN A 281 7.16 16.97 20.32
CA GLN A 281 6.15 18.02 20.26
C GLN A 281 6.62 19.27 19.49
N ARG A 282 7.32 19.05 18.38
CA ARG A 282 7.85 20.12 17.54
C ARG A 282 7.32 20.05 16.13
N LEU A 283 7.13 21.23 15.54
CA LEU A 283 6.81 21.38 14.14
C LEU A 283 8.11 21.58 13.37
N TYR A 284 8.38 20.72 12.40
CA TYR A 284 9.60 20.72 11.62
C TYR A 284 9.36 21.23 10.21
N MET A 285 10.20 22.14 9.76
CA MET A 285 10.21 22.63 8.39
C MET A 285 11.49 22.17 7.69
N PHE A 286 11.32 21.52 6.55
CA PHE A 286 12.41 21.12 5.67
C PHE A 286 12.46 22.01 4.43
N ASN A 287 13.65 22.52 4.15
CA ASN A 287 13.93 23.16 2.88
C ASN A 287 15.39 22.97 2.45
N ASN A 288 15.62 22.46 1.23
CA ASN A 288 16.94 22.39 0.59
C ASN A 288 18.07 21.87 1.50
N GLY A 289 17.81 20.83 2.30
CA GLY A 289 18.80 20.22 3.18
C GLY A 289 18.89 20.84 4.58
N TYR A 290 18.20 21.95 4.84
CA TYR A 290 18.02 22.50 6.18
C TYR A 290 16.76 21.93 6.82
N TYR A 291 16.88 21.58 8.10
CA TYR A 291 15.78 21.13 8.94
C TYR A 291 15.72 22.03 10.17
N VAL A 292 14.67 22.85 10.25
CA VAL A 292 14.44 23.77 11.38
C VAL A 292 13.21 23.33 12.14
N TYR A 293 13.10 23.72 13.41
CA TYR A 293 11.97 23.37 14.25
C TYR A 293 11.37 24.59 14.93
N TYR A 294 10.06 24.53 15.14
CA TYR A 294 9.28 25.48 15.91
C TYR A 294 8.74 24.78 17.16
N ASN A 295 8.83 25.47 18.29
CA ASN A 295 8.17 25.01 19.50
C ASN A 295 6.68 25.29 19.40
N VAL A 296 5.85 24.28 19.59
CA VAL A 296 4.39 24.41 19.57
C VAL A 296 3.88 24.53 21.01
N LYS A 297 2.92 25.43 21.25
CA LYS A 297 2.22 25.53 22.53
C LYS A 297 0.73 25.36 22.28
N PHE A 298 0.11 24.48 23.06
CA PHE A 298 -1.32 24.22 22.99
C PHE A 298 -2.04 25.02 24.08
N ASN A 299 -3.25 25.49 23.78
CA ASN A 299 -4.12 26.04 24.81
C ASN A 299 -4.49 24.91 25.79
N ILE A 300 -4.35 25.19 27.09
CA ILE A 300 -4.83 24.30 28.14
C ILE A 300 -6.35 24.51 28.19
N ALA A 301 -7.11 23.49 27.79
CA ALA A 301 -8.56 23.44 28.00
C ALA A 301 -8.86 23.02 29.44
#